data_AF-A0A2J0L8U4-F1
#
_entry.id   AF-A0A2J0L8U4-F1
#
_cell.length_a   1.000
_cell.length_b   1.000
_cell.length_c   1.000
_cell.angle_alpha   90.00
_cell.angle_beta   90.00
_cell.angle_gamma   90.00
#
_symmetry.space_group_name_H-M   'P 1'
#
loop_
_entity.id
_entity.type
_entity.pdbx_description
1 polymer ?
#
loop_
_entity_poly.entity_id
_entity_poly.type
_entity_poly.pdbx_seq_one_letter_code
_entity_poly.pdbx_strand_id
1 'polypeptide(L)'
;EEFWELANVILNLLLITLSAITIAGVLASPLIVRLIAPGFLDDPEKFAITVRLTRLMFPYILLIGLTAYMMGVLNSLKHFSMPAFGPCLLNIAIIICAIIWGESVMGLASGVLIGGVLQLAVQIPVLYKKGFKFSFTRKLNHPAANKIGILLLPRMLGSCVYQVNLFINTILASLSGIVGSGGVAALYYANRIFQFPLAIFGIAIAQAILPTMSREALEADSDKLKKTLSFSLRVINFIIVPASVG
;
A
#
# COMPACT_ATOMS: atom_id res chain seq x y z
N GLU A 1 -9.87 -21.32 20.10
CA GLU A 1 -8.69 -20.77 20.80
C GLU A 1 -7.47 -20.73 19.89
N GLU A 2 -7.18 -21.80 19.15
CA GLU A 2 -6.06 -21.90 18.19
C GLU A 2 -5.98 -20.75 17.16
N PHE A 3 -7.12 -20.25 16.64
CA PHE A 3 -7.14 -19.09 15.74
C PHE A 3 -6.55 -17.82 16.38
N TRP A 4 -6.90 -17.54 17.64
CA TRP A 4 -6.42 -16.35 18.35
C TRP A 4 -4.99 -16.50 18.84
N GLU A 5 -4.56 -17.73 19.10
CA GLU A 5 -3.14 -18.05 19.35
C GLU A 5 -2.30 -17.79 18.10
N LEU A 6 -2.72 -18.31 16.94
CA LEU A 6 -2.09 -18.03 15.66
C LEU A 6 -2.03 -16.53 15.35
N ALA A 7 -3.15 -15.82 15.54
CA ALA A 7 -3.22 -14.38 15.38
C ALA A 7 -2.17 -13.67 16.26
N ASN A 8 -2.07 -14.03 17.54
CA ASN A 8 -1.05 -13.47 18.43
C ASN A 8 0.37 -13.80 17.98
N VAL A 9 0.66 -15.04 17.54
CA VAL A 9 1.99 -15.41 17.03
C VAL A 9 2.37 -14.56 15.83
N ILE A 10 1.47 -14.41 14.85
CA ILE A 10 1.70 -13.58 13.66
C ILE A 10 1.91 -12.12 14.06
N LEU A 11 1.09 -11.58 14.96
CA LEU A 11 1.22 -10.21 15.45
C LEU A 11 2.58 -9.98 16.12
N ASN A 12 3.03 -10.90 16.98
CA ASN A 12 4.34 -10.79 17.64
C ASN A 12 5.49 -10.85 16.61
N LEU A 13 5.42 -11.77 15.64
CA LEU A 13 6.40 -11.85 14.55
C LEU A 13 6.43 -10.57 13.72
N LEU A 14 5.27 -10.01 13.37
CA LEU A 14 5.17 -8.75 12.63
C LEU A 14 5.71 -7.57 13.44
N LEU A 15 5.38 -7.49 14.73
CA LEU A 15 5.92 -6.44 15.62
C LEU A 15 7.45 -6.49 15.63
N ILE A 16 8.05 -7.67 15.82
CA ILE A 16 9.51 -7.84 15.85
C ILE A 16 10.13 -7.48 14.50
N THR A 17 9.63 -8.07 13.41
CA THR A 17 10.19 -7.90 12.07
C THR A 17 10.02 -6.47 11.55
N LEU A 18 8.83 -5.88 11.66
CA LEU A 18 8.57 -4.51 11.21
C LEU A 18 9.28 -3.48 12.08
N SER A 19 9.42 -3.72 13.39
CA SER A 19 10.23 -2.83 14.25
C SER A 19 11.70 -2.88 13.87
N ALA A 20 12.25 -4.08 13.62
CA ALA A 20 13.62 -4.23 13.16
C ALA A 20 13.85 -3.52 11.81
N ILE A 21 12.95 -3.71 10.84
CA ILE A 21 12.99 -3.02 9.54
C ILE A 21 12.88 -1.50 9.71
N THR A 22 11.99 -1.03 10.59
CA THR A 22 11.81 0.40 10.87
C THR A 22 13.09 1.00 11.45
N ILE A 23 13.68 0.39 12.48
CA ILE A 23 14.91 0.87 13.11
C ILE A 23 16.06 0.86 12.10
N ALA A 24 16.24 -0.25 11.38
CA ALA A 24 17.26 -0.36 10.35
C ALA A 24 17.08 0.72 9.27
N GLY A 25 15.85 0.97 8.84
CA GLY A 25 15.52 2.00 7.86
C GLY A 25 15.78 3.43 8.33
N VAL A 26 15.46 3.76 9.58
CA VAL A 26 15.78 5.07 10.19
C VAL A 26 17.29 5.29 10.23
N LEU A 27 18.06 4.28 10.65
CA LEU A 27 19.52 4.37 10.71
C LEU A 27 20.13 4.43 9.31
N ALA A 28 19.64 3.61 8.38
CA ALA A 28 20.11 3.53 6.99
C ALA A 28 19.48 4.58 6.06
N SER A 29 18.65 5.50 6.56
CA SER A 29 17.95 6.49 5.72
C SER A 29 18.87 7.26 4.75
N PRO A 30 20.09 7.70 5.13
CA PRO A 30 21.00 8.34 4.19
C PRO A 30 21.41 7.45 3.02
N LEU A 31 21.70 6.16 3.29
CA LEU A 31 22.05 5.18 2.27
C LEU A 31 20.87 4.90 1.35
N ILE A 32 19.67 4.80 1.91
CA ILE A 32 18.43 4.55 1.17
C ILE A 32 18.13 5.70 0.22
N VAL A 33 18.22 6.95 0.69
CA VAL A 33 18.02 8.13 -0.17
C VAL A 33 19.08 8.19 -1.27
N ARG A 34 20.34 7.87 -0.96
CA ARG A 34 21.42 7.81 -1.94
C ARG A 34 21.18 6.78 -3.05
N LEU A 35 20.57 5.64 -2.73
CA LEU A 35 20.26 4.59 -3.69
C LEU A 35 19.00 4.88 -4.52
N ILE A 36 17.94 5.41 -3.90
CA ILE A 36 16.64 5.66 -4.55
C ILE A 36 16.67 6.96 -5.36
N ALA A 37 17.33 7.99 -4.84
CA ALA A 37 17.35 9.34 -5.42
C ALA A 37 18.79 9.87 -5.54
N PRO A 38 19.66 9.21 -6.32
CA PRO A 38 21.06 9.64 -6.47
C PRO A 38 21.17 11.06 -7.03
N GLY A 39 20.22 11.52 -7.84
CA GLY A 39 20.21 12.88 -8.38
C GLY A 39 19.93 13.99 -7.35
N PHE A 40 19.66 13.64 -6.09
CA PHE A 40 19.61 14.63 -5.00
C PHE A 40 20.97 14.83 -4.33
N LEU A 41 21.99 14.02 -4.65
CA LEU A 41 23.34 14.19 -4.10
C LEU A 41 23.99 15.49 -4.54
N ASP A 42 23.60 16.01 -5.70
CA ASP A 42 24.10 17.28 -6.24
C ASP A 42 23.54 18.51 -5.50
N ASP A 43 22.49 18.32 -4.67
CA ASP A 43 21.86 19.35 -3.84
C ASP A 43 21.87 18.93 -2.35
N PRO A 44 22.88 19.36 -1.57
CA PRO A 44 23.04 18.94 -0.18
C PRO A 44 21.86 19.28 0.73
N GLU A 45 21.18 20.40 0.49
CA GLU A 45 20.04 20.83 1.30
C GLU A 45 18.83 19.93 1.04
N LYS A 46 18.53 19.69 -0.24
CA LYS A 46 17.44 18.78 -0.64
C LYS A 46 17.71 17.35 -0.19
N PHE A 47 18.95 16.88 -0.25
CA PHE A 47 19.33 15.57 0.29
C PHE A 47 19.07 15.50 1.80
N ALA A 48 19.52 16.49 2.57
CA ALA A 48 19.34 16.52 4.02
C ALA A 48 17.86 16.55 4.44
N ILE A 49 17.03 17.35 3.77
CA ILE A 49 15.58 17.41 3.98
C ILE A 49 14.95 16.04 3.68
N THR A 50 15.31 15.44 2.55
CA THR A 50 14.78 14.13 2.13
C THR A 50 15.14 13.05 3.15
N VAL A 51 16.39 13.00 3.63
CA VAL A 51 16.83 12.06 4.68
C VAL A 51 16.03 12.25 5.96
N ARG A 52 15.79 13.49 6.39
CA ARG A 52 14.99 13.78 7.59
C ARG A 52 13.54 13.32 7.44
N LEU A 53 12.92 13.57 6.29
CA LEU A 53 11.57 13.11 5.97
C LEU A 53 11.51 11.59 5.93
N THR A 54 12.49 10.93 5.30
CA THR A 54 12.59 9.47 5.26
C THR A 54 12.66 8.88 6.68
N ARG A 55 13.50 9.43 7.57
CA ARG A 55 13.57 9.00 8.97
C ARG A 55 12.23 9.16 9.69
N LEU A 56 11.55 10.29 9.46
CA LEU A 56 10.25 10.56 10.07
C LEU A 56 9.17 9.60 9.55
N MET A 57 9.18 9.27 8.26
CA MET A 57 8.18 8.42 7.64
C MET A 57 8.42 6.93 7.85
N PHE A 58 9.65 6.49 8.14
CA PHE A 58 9.96 5.06 8.35
C PHE A 58 9.05 4.35 9.37
N PRO A 59 8.73 4.94 10.55
CA PRO A 59 7.76 4.39 11.50
C PRO A 59 6.38 4.09 10.90
N TYR A 60 6.00 4.74 9.81
CA TYR A 60 4.76 4.43 9.10
C TYR A 60 4.71 2.98 8.59
N ILE A 61 5.85 2.36 8.27
CA ILE A 61 5.92 0.95 7.84
C ILE A 61 5.36 0.01 8.93
N LEU A 62 5.71 0.28 10.20
CA LEU A 62 5.16 -0.47 11.33
C LEU A 62 3.64 -0.25 11.44
N LEU A 63 3.19 0.99 11.35
CA LEU A 63 1.76 1.35 11.48
C LEU A 63 0.91 0.72 10.37
N ILE A 64 1.34 0.85 9.12
CA ILE A 64 0.60 0.32 7.97
C ILE A 64 0.66 -1.21 7.93
N GLY A 65 1.79 -1.82 8.34
CA GLY A 65 1.91 -3.27 8.44
C GLY A 65 0.97 -3.86 9.49
N LEU A 66 0.86 -3.23 10.66
CA LEU A 66 -0.10 -3.64 11.70
C LEU A 66 -1.55 -3.41 11.25
N THR A 67 -1.83 -2.30 10.58
CA THR A 67 -3.14 -2.01 9.97
C THR A 67 -3.54 -3.08 8.95
N ALA A 68 -2.61 -3.46 8.07
CA ALA A 68 -2.83 -4.51 7.07
C ALA A 68 -3.05 -5.89 7.70
N TYR A 69 -2.35 -6.20 8.78
CA TYR A 69 -2.58 -7.40 9.58
C TYR A 69 -3.99 -7.42 10.18
N MET A 70 -4.41 -6.34 10.86
CA MET A 70 -5.76 -6.23 11.43
C MET A 70 -6.84 -6.35 10.35
N MET A 71 -6.63 -5.71 9.20
CA MET A 71 -7.48 -5.86 8.03
C MET A 71 -7.57 -7.32 7.58
N GLY A 72 -6.46 -8.05 7.53
CA GLY A 72 -6.44 -9.47 7.19
C GLY A 72 -7.29 -10.32 8.15
N VAL A 73 -7.12 -10.10 9.46
CA VAL A 73 -7.89 -10.81 10.49
C VAL A 73 -9.38 -10.45 10.41
N LEU A 74 -9.72 -9.16 10.31
CA LEU A 74 -11.11 -8.71 10.21
C LEU A 74 -11.79 -9.21 8.92
N ASN A 75 -11.08 -9.25 7.80
CA ASN A 75 -11.58 -9.81 6.55
C ASN A 75 -11.86 -11.32 6.68
N SER A 76 -11.00 -12.08 7.38
CA SER A 76 -11.29 -13.50 7.65
C SER A 76 -12.53 -13.71 8.54
N LEU A 77 -12.85 -12.71 9.36
CA LEU A 77 -14.05 -12.65 10.20
C LEU A 77 -15.24 -11.99 9.49
N LYS A 78 -15.16 -11.82 8.16
CA LYS A 78 -16.17 -11.20 7.28
C LYS A 78 -16.57 -9.77 7.67
N HIS A 79 -15.65 -9.01 8.28
CA HIS A 79 -15.85 -7.63 8.67
C HIS A 79 -15.08 -6.67 7.77
N PHE A 80 -15.69 -6.27 6.65
CA PHE A 80 -15.02 -5.50 5.58
C PHE A 80 -15.12 -3.98 5.72
N SER A 81 -16.10 -3.47 6.47
CA SER A 81 -16.40 -2.03 6.55
C SER A 81 -15.28 -1.23 7.23
N MET A 82 -14.82 -1.67 8.40
CA MET A 82 -13.78 -0.96 9.14
C MET A 82 -12.44 -0.95 8.39
N PRO A 83 -11.96 -2.07 7.83
CA PRO A 83 -10.76 -2.05 7.01
C PRO A 83 -10.87 -1.19 5.75
N ALA A 84 -12.04 -1.16 5.09
CA ALA A 84 -12.28 -0.34 3.91
C ALA A 84 -12.23 1.17 4.22
N PHE A 85 -12.57 1.58 5.44
CA PHE A 85 -12.54 2.98 5.86
C PHE A 85 -11.15 3.47 6.29
N GLY A 86 -10.20 2.57 6.55
CA GLY A 86 -8.84 2.91 6.98
C GLY A 86 -8.16 3.96 6.07
N PRO A 87 -8.06 3.72 4.75
CA PRO A 87 -7.45 4.67 3.82
C PRO A 87 -8.09 6.07 3.84
N CYS A 88 -9.38 6.18 4.16
CA CYS A 88 -10.05 7.47 4.28
C CYS A 88 -9.48 8.29 5.44
N LEU A 89 -9.23 7.66 6.60
CA LEU A 89 -8.64 8.32 7.76
C LEU A 89 -7.22 8.83 7.48
N LEU A 90 -6.44 8.10 6.69
CA LEU A 90 -5.12 8.56 6.24
C LEU A 90 -5.23 9.88 5.47
N ASN A 91 -6.10 9.89 4.47
CA ASN A 91 -6.28 11.05 3.61
C ASN A 91 -6.82 12.25 4.41
N ILE A 92 -7.80 12.02 5.29
CA ILE A 92 -8.34 13.06 6.18
C ILE A 92 -7.24 13.65 7.07
N ALA A 93 -6.39 12.81 7.67
CA ALA A 93 -5.29 13.29 8.50
C ALA A 93 -4.28 14.13 7.72
N ILE A 94 -3.91 13.70 6.51
CA ILE A 94 -3.02 14.45 5.62
C ILE A 94 -3.64 15.81 5.26
N ILE A 95 -4.92 15.84 4.88
CA ILE A 95 -5.64 17.08 4.52
C ILE A 95 -5.70 18.04 5.70
N ILE A 96 -6.07 17.56 6.90
CA ILE A 96 -6.14 18.40 8.10
C ILE A 96 -4.75 18.97 8.42
N CYS A 97 -3.70 18.15 8.33
CA CYS A 97 -2.35 18.63 8.61
C CYS A 97 -1.87 19.65 7.57
N ALA A 98 -2.22 19.47 6.29
CA ALA A 98 -1.95 20.44 5.24
C ALA A 98 -2.65 21.79 5.49
N ILE A 99 -3.88 21.78 6.02
CA ILE A 99 -4.62 23.01 6.35
C ILE A 99 -3.99 23.71 7.57
N ILE A 100 -3.58 22.96 8.60
CA ILE A 100 -3.06 23.53 9.86
C ILE A 100 -1.62 24.06 9.71
N TRP A 101 -0.74 23.28 9.08
CA TRP A 101 0.69 23.60 8.97
C TRP A 101 1.09 24.17 7.59
N GLY A 102 0.11 24.42 6.73
CA GLY A 102 0.31 24.81 5.33
C GLY A 102 0.92 23.68 4.48
N GLU A 103 1.42 24.03 3.30
CA GLU A 103 2.11 23.11 2.37
C GLU A 103 3.53 22.73 2.85
N SER A 104 3.82 22.87 4.15
CA SER A 104 5.06 22.42 4.74
C SER A 104 5.19 20.91 4.61
N VAL A 105 6.24 20.46 3.91
CA VAL A 105 6.51 19.04 3.68
C VAL A 105 6.61 18.25 5.00
N MET A 106 7.06 18.91 6.08
CA MET A 106 7.10 18.32 7.41
C MET A 106 5.70 18.11 8.02
N GLY A 107 4.78 19.05 7.78
CA GLY A 107 3.38 18.94 8.19
C GLY A 107 2.64 17.82 7.44
N LEU A 108 2.95 17.64 6.16
CA LEU A 108 2.43 16.50 5.39
C LEU A 108 2.97 15.16 5.93
N ALA A 109 4.27 15.09 6.25
CA ALA A 109 4.88 13.89 6.81
C ALA A 109 4.32 13.53 8.20
N SER A 110 4.05 14.51 9.06
CA SER A 110 3.35 14.26 10.33
C SER A 110 1.91 13.79 10.11
N GLY A 111 1.21 14.34 9.10
CA GLY A 111 -0.12 13.88 8.70
C GLY A 111 -0.17 12.41 8.29
N VAL A 112 0.87 11.90 7.60
CA VAL A 112 0.98 10.47 7.28
C VAL A 112 1.11 9.62 8.54
N LEU A 113 1.94 10.03 9.51
CA LEU A 113 2.09 9.30 10.78
C LEU A 113 0.82 9.33 11.61
N ILE A 114 0.20 10.49 11.77
CA ILE A 114 -1.07 10.66 12.49
C ILE A 114 -2.15 9.81 11.83
N GLY A 115 -2.26 9.87 10.50
CA GLY A 115 -3.20 9.06 9.73
C GLY A 115 -2.93 7.56 9.85
N GLY A 116 -1.66 7.14 9.93
CA GLY A 116 -1.27 5.76 10.23
C GLY A 116 -1.71 5.30 11.61
N VAL A 117 -1.57 6.15 12.63
CA VAL A 117 -2.05 5.88 13.99
C VAL A 117 -3.56 5.78 14.02
N LEU A 118 -4.28 6.72 13.39
CA LEU A 118 -5.75 6.71 13.32
C LEU A 118 -6.29 5.47 12.61
N GLN A 119 -5.66 5.06 11.50
CA GLN A 119 -5.98 3.82 10.78
C GLN A 119 -5.87 2.58 11.66
N LEU A 120 -4.82 2.51 12.46
CA LEU A 120 -4.61 1.39 13.37
C LEU A 120 -5.61 1.45 14.53
N ALA A 121 -5.74 2.63 15.16
CA ALA A 121 -6.55 2.86 16.33
C ALA A 121 -8.03 2.55 16.10
N VAL A 122 -8.57 2.86 14.92
CA VAL A 122 -9.98 2.60 14.63
C VAL A 122 -10.29 1.11 14.48
N GLN A 123 -9.32 0.29 14.08
CA GLN A 123 -9.50 -1.15 13.90
C GLN A 123 -9.37 -1.93 15.21
N ILE A 124 -8.59 -1.43 16.16
CA ILE A 124 -8.34 -2.07 17.47
C ILE A 124 -9.66 -2.40 18.21
N PRO A 125 -10.59 -1.46 18.48
CA PRO A 125 -11.81 -1.76 19.23
C PRO A 125 -12.67 -2.83 18.58
N VAL A 126 -12.76 -2.83 17.25
CA VAL A 126 -13.55 -3.82 16.50
C VAL A 126 -12.92 -5.20 16.65
N LEU A 127 -11.59 -5.29 16.58
CA LEU A 127 -10.86 -6.54 16.75
C LEU A 127 -11.02 -7.12 18.16
N TYR A 128 -10.93 -6.29 19.20
CA TYR A 128 -11.16 -6.70 20.59
C TYR A 128 -12.61 -7.14 20.82
N LYS A 129 -13.60 -6.41 20.27
CA LYS A 129 -15.02 -6.81 20.33
C LYS A 129 -15.30 -8.15 19.66
N LYS A 130 -14.51 -8.53 18.65
CA LYS A 130 -14.60 -9.84 17.98
C LYS A 130 -13.95 -10.98 18.76
N GLY A 131 -13.31 -10.71 19.91
CA GLY A 131 -12.74 -11.72 20.79
C GLY A 131 -11.21 -11.81 20.76
N PHE A 132 -10.53 -10.96 19.99
CA PHE A 132 -9.07 -10.88 20.05
C PHE A 132 -8.62 -10.32 21.39
N LYS A 133 -7.66 -10.98 22.03
CA LYS A 133 -6.94 -10.45 23.19
C LYS A 133 -5.47 -10.51 22.87
N PHE A 134 -4.81 -9.35 22.94
CA PHE A 134 -3.37 -9.26 22.77
C PHE A 134 -2.67 -10.07 23.87
N SER A 135 -1.77 -10.97 23.45
CA SER A 135 -0.90 -11.73 24.33
C SER A 135 0.51 -11.74 23.73
N PHE A 136 1.49 -11.27 24.52
CA PHE A 136 2.88 -11.37 24.15
C PHE A 136 3.35 -12.81 24.34
N THR A 137 3.35 -13.60 23.26
CA THR A 137 3.65 -15.03 23.31
C THR A 137 5.11 -15.27 22.94
N ARG A 138 5.89 -15.89 23.84
CA ARG A 138 7.29 -16.27 23.58
C ARG A 138 7.41 -17.48 22.63
N LYS A 139 6.35 -18.26 22.45
CA LYS A 139 6.28 -19.37 21.49
C LYS A 139 5.99 -18.81 20.09
N LEU A 140 7.04 -18.37 19.39
CA LEU A 140 6.93 -17.85 18.02
C LEU A 140 6.78 -18.94 16.95
N ASN A 141 6.97 -20.21 17.33
CA ASN A 141 6.88 -21.35 16.42
C ASN A 141 5.46 -21.90 16.39
N HIS A 142 4.70 -21.50 15.36
CA HIS A 142 3.40 -22.10 15.04
C HIS A 142 3.44 -22.69 13.62
N PRO A 143 3.06 -23.97 13.40
CA PRO A 143 3.11 -24.60 12.08
C PRO A 143 2.36 -23.82 11.00
N ALA A 144 1.18 -23.28 11.35
CA ALA A 144 0.40 -22.43 10.44
C ALA A 144 1.08 -21.08 10.13
N ALA A 145 1.85 -20.49 11.06
CA ALA A 145 2.60 -19.25 10.79
C ALA A 145 3.72 -19.50 9.77
N ASN A 146 4.42 -20.63 9.87
CA ASN A 146 5.42 -21.05 8.89
C ASN A 146 4.79 -21.26 7.50
N LYS A 147 3.63 -21.91 7.44
CA LYS A 147 2.90 -22.10 6.19
C LYS A 147 2.50 -20.76 5.56
N ILE A 148 2.03 -19.80 6.36
CA ILE A 148 1.71 -18.44 5.89
C ILE A 148 2.97 -17.76 5.36
N GLY A 149 4.11 -17.84 6.07
CA GLY A 149 5.39 -17.27 5.62
C GLY A 149 5.85 -17.81 4.25
N ILE A 150 5.75 -19.13 4.06
CA ILE A 150 6.10 -19.79 2.78
C ILE A 150 5.18 -19.33 1.65
N LEU A 151 3.89 -19.11 1.92
CA LEU A 151 2.92 -18.61 0.94
C LEU A 151 3.09 -17.11 0.64
N LEU A 152 3.60 -16.34 1.60
CA LEU A 152 3.87 -14.92 1.41
C LEU A 152 5.06 -14.69 0.47
N LEU A 153 6.11 -15.52 0.53
CA LEU A 153 7.28 -15.43 -0.36
C LEU A 153 6.95 -15.33 -1.86
N PRO A 154 6.23 -16.28 -2.48
CA PRO A 154 5.89 -16.22 -3.91
C PRO A 154 4.95 -15.04 -4.22
N ARG A 155 4.05 -14.69 -3.29
CA ARG A 155 3.18 -13.51 -3.45
C ARG A 155 3.99 -12.21 -3.47
N MET A 156 4.98 -12.09 -2.59
CA MET A 156 5.87 -10.94 -2.54
C MET A 156 6.70 -10.83 -3.82
N LEU A 157 7.26 -11.95 -4.31
CA LEU A 157 7.99 -11.98 -5.58
C LEU A 157 7.13 -11.50 -6.75
N GLY A 158 5.85 -11.90 -6.80
CA GLY A 158 4.91 -11.40 -7.80
C GLY A 158 4.73 -9.87 -7.73
N SER A 159 4.59 -9.32 -6.53
CA SER A 159 4.48 -7.87 -6.32
C SER A 159 5.79 -7.11 -6.53
N CYS A 160 6.95 -7.77 -6.41
CA CYS A 160 8.26 -7.15 -6.59
C CYS A 160 8.45 -6.57 -7.99
N VAL A 161 7.85 -7.16 -9.03
CA VAL A 161 7.96 -6.64 -10.41
C VAL A 161 7.46 -5.19 -10.49
N TYR A 162 6.30 -4.91 -9.89
CA TYR A 162 5.74 -3.55 -9.85
C TYR A 162 6.60 -2.61 -9.00
N GLN A 163 7.12 -3.08 -7.85
CA GLN A 163 7.96 -2.24 -6.99
C GLN A 163 9.32 -1.94 -7.61
N VAL A 164 9.92 -2.87 -8.35
CA VAL A 164 11.15 -2.64 -9.12
C VAL A 164 10.88 -1.61 -10.21
N ASN A 165 9.76 -1.68 -10.91
CA ASN A 165 9.40 -0.68 -11.93
C ASN A 165 9.29 0.72 -11.30
N LEU A 166 8.55 0.88 -10.20
CA LEU A 166 8.44 2.16 -9.51
C LEU A 166 9.79 2.67 -8.98
N PHE A 167 10.63 1.78 -8.48
CA PHE A 167 11.98 2.13 -8.02
C PHE A 167 12.84 2.67 -9.17
N ILE A 168 12.88 1.98 -10.30
CA ILE A 168 13.61 2.42 -11.50
C ILE A 168 13.06 3.77 -11.99
N ASN A 169 11.74 3.92 -12.07
CA ASN A 169 11.13 5.18 -12.49
C ASN A 169 11.50 6.34 -11.56
N THR A 170 11.59 6.08 -10.25
CA THR A 170 11.97 7.10 -9.26
C THR A 170 13.43 7.50 -9.42
N ILE A 171 14.34 6.54 -9.66
CA ILE A 171 15.75 6.84 -9.95
C ILE A 171 15.83 7.76 -11.16
N LEU A 172 15.22 7.37 -12.28
CA LEU A 172 15.25 8.14 -13.52
C LEU A 172 14.64 9.55 -13.33
N ALA A 173 13.52 9.66 -12.63
CA ALA A 173 12.86 10.93 -12.34
C ALA A 173 13.63 11.81 -11.33
N SER A 174 14.53 11.23 -10.53
CA SER A 174 15.38 11.97 -9.59
C SER A 174 16.59 12.63 -10.24
N LEU A 175 16.99 12.17 -11.45
CA LEU A 175 18.13 12.70 -12.20
C LEU A 175 17.80 14.09 -12.75
N SER A 176 18.02 15.10 -11.90
CA SER A 176 17.70 16.51 -12.16
C SER A 176 18.38 17.05 -13.42
N GLY A 177 19.58 16.56 -13.76
CA GLY A 177 20.32 16.94 -14.97
C GLY A 177 19.64 16.53 -16.28
N ILE A 178 18.72 15.56 -16.26
CA ILE A 178 18.00 15.09 -17.46
C ILE A 178 16.56 15.62 -17.48
N VAL A 179 15.88 15.59 -16.33
CA VAL A 179 14.42 15.80 -16.24
C VAL A 179 14.06 17.18 -15.68
N GLY A 180 15.02 17.90 -15.09
CA GLY A 180 14.77 19.14 -14.36
C GLY A 180 14.25 18.92 -12.93
N SER A 181 14.16 20.00 -12.15
CA SER A 181 13.64 19.95 -10.78
C SER A 181 12.16 19.57 -10.77
N GLY A 182 11.80 18.60 -9.92
CA GLY A 182 10.40 18.21 -9.71
C GLY A 182 9.94 16.98 -10.49
N GLY A 183 10.81 16.31 -11.25
CA GLY A 183 10.47 15.09 -11.99
C GLY A 183 9.77 14.01 -11.16
N VAL A 184 10.26 13.74 -9.94
CA VAL A 184 9.63 12.79 -9.00
C VAL A 184 8.19 13.20 -8.63
N ALA A 185 7.97 14.49 -8.37
CA ALA A 185 6.64 15.01 -8.03
C ALA A 185 5.69 14.96 -9.24
N ALA A 186 6.18 15.33 -10.43
CA ALA A 186 5.41 15.25 -11.67
C ALA A 186 4.96 13.81 -11.96
N LEU A 187 5.86 12.83 -11.82
CA LEU A 187 5.54 11.41 -11.97
C LEU A 187 4.50 10.95 -10.91
N TYR A 188 4.66 11.41 -9.67
CA TYR A 188 3.73 11.09 -8.59
C TYR A 188 2.31 11.62 -8.88
N TYR A 189 2.19 12.89 -9.26
CA TYR A 189 0.89 13.50 -9.61
C TYR A 189 0.26 12.87 -10.85
N ALA A 190 1.07 12.59 -11.89
CA ALA A 190 0.60 11.90 -13.09
C ALA A 190 0.06 10.50 -12.76
N ASN A 191 0.76 9.72 -11.92
CA ASN A 191 0.29 8.40 -11.51
C ASN A 191 -1.03 8.48 -10.71
N ARG A 192 -1.23 9.55 -9.91
CA ARG A 192 -2.48 9.75 -9.18
C ARG A 192 -3.67 10.02 -10.12
N ILE A 193 -3.45 10.85 -11.14
CA ILE A 193 -4.45 11.11 -12.19
C ILE A 193 -4.74 9.82 -12.94
N PHE A 194 -3.71 9.06 -13.32
CA PHE A 194 -3.85 7.77 -14.01
C PHE A 194 -4.65 6.72 -13.21
N GLN A 195 -4.43 6.65 -11.89
CA GLN A 195 -5.14 5.69 -11.03
C GLN A 195 -6.65 5.96 -10.93
N PHE A 196 -7.09 7.20 -11.11
CA PHE A 196 -8.49 7.58 -10.97
C PHE A 196 -9.41 6.88 -12.00
N PRO A 197 -9.24 7.05 -13.33
CA PRO A 197 -10.05 6.35 -14.32
C PRO A 197 -9.78 4.84 -14.31
N LEU A 198 -8.55 4.40 -14.02
CA LEU A 198 -8.21 2.98 -13.92
C LEU A 198 -9.03 2.29 -12.82
N ALA A 199 -9.14 2.91 -11.64
CA ALA A 199 -9.88 2.35 -10.52
C ALA A 199 -11.39 2.37 -10.75
N ILE A 200 -11.93 3.50 -11.22
CA ILE A 200 -13.38 3.69 -11.39
C ILE A 200 -13.93 2.82 -12.52
N PHE A 201 -13.21 2.71 -13.64
CA PHE A 201 -13.70 2.01 -14.82
C PHE A 201 -13.00 0.69 -15.02
N GLY A 202 -11.67 0.67 -15.10
CA GLY A 202 -10.91 -0.55 -15.40
C GLY A 202 -11.13 -1.65 -14.37
N ILE A 203 -10.82 -1.37 -13.10
CA ILE A 203 -10.91 -2.37 -12.01
C ILE A 203 -12.38 -2.72 -11.72
N ALA A 204 -13.28 -1.73 -11.69
CA ALA A 204 -14.69 -1.97 -11.41
C ALA A 204 -15.35 -2.87 -12.47
N ILE A 205 -15.11 -2.59 -13.75
CA ILE A 205 -15.62 -3.40 -14.87
C ILE A 205 -15.03 -4.81 -14.79
N ALA A 206 -13.72 -4.95 -14.58
CA ALA A 206 -13.08 -6.25 -14.43
C ALA A 206 -13.69 -7.08 -13.28
N GLN A 207 -13.94 -6.46 -12.13
CA GLN A 207 -14.57 -7.13 -10.98
C GLN A 207 -16.02 -7.53 -11.26
N ALA A 208 -16.78 -6.69 -11.98
CA ALA A 208 -18.18 -6.98 -12.33
C ALA A 208 -18.31 -8.13 -13.34
N ILE A 209 -17.37 -8.25 -14.27
CA ILE A 209 -17.43 -9.24 -15.34
C ILE A 209 -16.77 -10.57 -14.98
N LEU A 210 -15.79 -10.58 -14.06
CA LEU A 210 -15.04 -11.79 -13.71
C LEU A 210 -15.93 -12.98 -13.27
N PRO A 211 -16.99 -12.81 -12.45
CA PRO A 211 -17.90 -13.92 -12.10
C PRO A 211 -18.62 -14.49 -13.32
N THR A 212 -19.09 -13.63 -14.22
CA THR A 212 -19.78 -14.01 -15.46
C THR A 212 -18.85 -14.80 -16.37
N MET A 213 -17.65 -14.28 -16.63
CA MET A 213 -16.65 -14.97 -17.45
C MET A 213 -16.21 -16.31 -16.83
N SER A 214 -16.09 -16.38 -15.51
CA SER A 214 -15.74 -17.64 -14.82
C SER A 214 -16.83 -18.69 -15.00
N ARG A 215 -18.12 -18.30 -14.97
CA ARG A 215 -19.24 -19.21 -15.23
C ARG A 215 -19.27 -19.66 -16.69
N GLU A 216 -19.14 -18.74 -17.64
CA GLU A 216 -19.13 -19.04 -19.08
C GLU A 216 -17.96 -19.96 -19.47
N ALA A 217 -16.80 -19.79 -18.84
CA ALA A 217 -15.65 -20.68 -19.04
C ALA A 217 -15.91 -22.10 -18.52
N LEU A 218 -16.60 -22.27 -17.39
CA LEU A 218 -16.97 -23.58 -16.85
C LEU A 218 -18.02 -24.29 -17.70
N GLU A 219 -18.93 -23.53 -18.32
CA GLU A 219 -19.93 -24.05 -19.26
C GLU A 219 -19.36 -24.44 -20.63
N ALA A 220 -18.04 -24.23 -20.85
CA ALA A 220 -17.34 -24.41 -22.13
C ALA A 220 -17.96 -23.63 -23.31
N ASP A 221 -18.77 -22.60 -23.02
CA ASP A 221 -19.42 -21.76 -24.02
C ASP A 221 -18.47 -20.64 -24.46
N SER A 222 -17.56 -21.02 -25.36
CA SER A 222 -16.51 -20.13 -25.87
C SER A 222 -17.07 -18.90 -26.60
N ASP A 223 -18.26 -19.00 -27.19
CA ASP A 223 -18.87 -17.90 -27.93
C ASP A 223 -19.47 -16.85 -26.99
N LYS A 224 -20.13 -17.26 -25.89
CA LYS A 224 -20.53 -16.32 -24.84
C LYS A 224 -19.33 -15.65 -24.20
N LEU A 225 -18.29 -16.41 -23.86
CA LEU A 225 -17.06 -15.85 -23.26
C LEU A 225 -16.42 -14.78 -24.15
N LYS A 226 -16.32 -15.03 -25.46
CA LYS A 226 -15.82 -14.05 -26.44
C LYS A 226 -16.70 -12.81 -26.51
N LYS A 227 -18.03 -12.97 -26.51
CA LYS A 227 -18.98 -11.84 -26.54
C LYS A 227 -18.84 -10.98 -25.29
N THR A 228 -18.78 -11.60 -24.12
CA THR A 228 -18.59 -10.94 -22.82
C THR A 228 -17.28 -10.16 -22.82
N LEU A 229 -16.16 -10.79 -23.18
CA LEU A 229 -14.86 -10.11 -23.28
C LEU A 229 -14.88 -8.94 -24.27
N SER A 230 -15.46 -9.14 -25.46
CA SER A 230 -15.57 -8.09 -26.49
C SER A 230 -16.42 -6.91 -26.01
N PHE A 231 -17.50 -7.17 -25.26
CA PHE A 231 -18.30 -6.14 -24.65
C PHE A 231 -17.49 -5.36 -23.59
N SER A 232 -16.80 -6.07 -22.69
CA SER A 232 -15.96 -5.45 -21.66
C SER A 232 -14.89 -4.56 -22.26
N LEU A 233 -14.17 -5.03 -23.28
CA LEU A 233 -13.14 -4.25 -23.97
C LEU A 233 -13.71 -3.02 -24.65
N ARG A 234 -14.91 -3.12 -25.26
CA ARG A 234 -15.59 -1.98 -25.87
C ARG A 234 -15.98 -0.92 -24.82
N VAL A 235 -16.56 -1.33 -23.69
CA VAL A 235 -16.94 -0.40 -22.62
C VAL A 235 -15.70 0.27 -22.03
N ILE A 236 -14.63 -0.49 -21.77
CA ILE A 236 -13.36 0.06 -21.25
C ILE A 236 -12.78 1.06 -22.25
N ASN A 237 -12.66 0.70 -23.52
CA ASN A 237 -12.08 1.60 -24.54
C ASN A 237 -12.94 2.85 -24.76
N PHE A 238 -14.27 2.73 -24.74
CA PHE A 238 -15.19 3.85 -24.87
C PHE A 238 -14.97 4.92 -23.80
N ILE A 239 -14.50 4.52 -22.61
CA ILE A 239 -14.26 5.43 -21.49
C ILE A 239 -12.79 5.85 -21.40
N ILE A 240 -11.87 4.90 -21.49
CA ILE A 240 -10.43 5.15 -21.27
C ILE A 240 -9.80 5.93 -22.42
N VAL A 241 -10.21 5.71 -23.67
CA VAL A 241 -9.63 6.44 -24.82
C VAL A 241 -9.92 7.95 -24.71
N PRO A 242 -11.17 8.42 -24.52
CA PRO A 242 -11.44 9.83 -24.28
C PRO A 242 -10.74 10.37 -23.04
N ALA A 243 -10.75 9.63 -21.93
CA ALA A 243 -10.09 10.02 -20.68
C ALA A 243 -8.56 10.08 -20.77
N SER A 244 -7.96 9.50 -21.81
CA SER A 244 -6.51 9.60 -22.06
C SER A 244 -6.15 10.81 -22.90
N VAL A 245 -7.11 11.38 -23.63
CA VAL A 245 -6.92 12.53 -24.54
C VAL A 245 -7.21 13.86 -23.85
N GLY A 246 -8.19 13.89 -22.95
CA GLY A 246 -8.58 15.08 -22.17
C GLY A 246 -8.09 15.02 -20.73
#